data_AF-A0A498I878-F1
#
_entry.id   AF-A0A498I878-F1
#
_cell.length_a   1.000
_cell.length_b   1.000
_cell.length_c   1.000
_cell.angle_alpha   90.00
_cell.angle_beta   90.00
_cell.angle_gamma   90.00
#
_symmetry.space_group_name_H-M   'P 1'
#
loop_
_entity.id
_entity.type
_entity.pdbx_description
1 polymer ?
#
loop_
_entity_poly.entity_id
_entity_poly.type
_entity_poly.pdbx_seq_one_letter_code
_entity_poly.pdbx_strand_id
1 'polypeptide(L)'
;MAREVMKTHDTVFASRPQMTAPGILFYEGHDVAFAPYGDYWRKVRKICVLELLSLKRVQQFQYARVEEAAEMVEKIQTACLSESPIDLSELLILTSNNIMCRSILGQKFDDEDGSWFGETAKELMVQVMSFSFGDMFPASRWIDSLRGYIAHLKAIFSRFDKFYDQLIDEHKTADREGKTIKKDFVDILLQIQNDCALDFEFTKEDLKALLQVCLYPTP
;
A
#
# COMPACT_ATOMS: atom_id res chain seq x y z
N MET A 1 5.14 28.87 -11.34
CA MET A 1 6.16 27.81 -11.24
C MET A 1 5.56 26.41 -11.28
N ALA A 2 4.63 26.03 -10.39
CA ALA A 2 4.02 24.69 -10.38
C ALA A 2 3.44 24.22 -11.73
N ARG A 3 2.71 25.10 -12.44
CA ARG A 3 2.17 24.79 -13.78
C ARG A 3 3.25 24.46 -14.81
N GLU A 4 4.38 25.16 -14.78
CA GLU A 4 5.49 24.90 -15.71
C GLU A 4 6.10 23.53 -15.46
N VAL A 5 6.30 23.17 -14.18
CA VAL A 5 6.88 21.88 -13.79
C VAL A 5 5.92 20.72 -14.05
N MET A 6 4.64 20.86 -13.70
CA MET A 6 3.67 19.75 -13.71
C MET A 6 2.86 19.62 -15.00
N LYS A 7 2.96 20.57 -15.95
CA LYS A 7 2.26 20.51 -17.24
C LYS A 7 3.16 20.78 -18.43
N THR A 8 3.92 21.87 -18.42
CA THR A 8 4.75 22.27 -19.58
C THR A 8 5.97 21.36 -19.73
N HIS A 9 6.59 20.98 -18.62
CA HIS A 9 7.80 20.14 -18.55
C HIS A 9 7.58 18.88 -17.70
N ASP A 10 6.35 18.38 -17.65
CA ASP A 10 5.94 17.27 -16.79
C ASP A 10 6.81 16.03 -16.97
N THR A 11 7.10 15.64 -18.20
CA THR A 11 7.96 14.50 -18.55
C THR A 11 9.39 14.63 -18.02
N VAL A 12 9.95 15.85 -17.99
CA VAL A 12 11.31 16.11 -17.47
C VAL A 12 11.35 15.96 -15.96
N PHE A 13 10.29 16.37 -15.26
CA PHE A 13 10.20 16.35 -13.80
C PHE A 13 9.39 15.16 -13.24
N ALA A 14 8.92 14.26 -14.09
CA ALA A 14 8.09 13.14 -13.67
C ALA A 14 8.88 12.06 -12.91
N SER A 15 10.17 11.90 -13.20
CA SER A 15 10.98 10.85 -12.60
C SER A 15 11.20 11.08 -11.11
N ARG A 16 11.13 10.01 -10.32
CA ARG A 16 11.40 10.03 -8.88
C ARG A 16 12.88 9.75 -8.60
N PRO A 17 13.49 10.42 -7.61
CA PRO A 17 14.82 10.06 -7.16
C PRO A 17 14.76 8.70 -6.45
N GLN A 18 15.77 7.86 -6.68
CA GLN A 18 15.91 6.59 -5.96
C GLN A 18 16.43 6.86 -4.54
N MET A 19 15.53 6.74 -3.57
CA MET A 19 15.82 6.90 -2.15
C MET A 19 16.07 5.54 -1.49
N THR A 20 16.91 5.52 -0.45
CA THR A 20 17.34 4.30 0.22
C THR A 20 16.16 3.56 0.90
N ALA A 21 15.32 4.29 1.64
CA ALA A 21 14.22 3.68 2.38
C ALA A 21 13.13 3.11 1.45
N PRO A 22 12.56 3.90 0.50
CA PRO A 22 11.60 3.37 -0.46
C PRO A 22 12.17 2.25 -1.32
N GLY A 23 13.44 2.33 -1.70
CA GLY A 23 14.10 1.26 -2.46
C GLY A 23 14.16 -0.07 -1.71
N ILE A 24 14.36 -0.07 -0.39
CA ILE A 24 14.34 -1.32 0.41
C ILE A 24 12.92 -1.76 0.72
N LEU A 25 12.03 -0.81 1.05
CA LEU A 25 10.70 -1.13 1.55
C LEU A 25 9.72 -1.50 0.42
N PHE A 26 9.86 -0.92 -0.77
CA PHE A 26 8.94 -1.10 -1.91
C PHE A 26 9.60 -1.84 -3.08
N TYR A 27 10.31 -2.92 -2.78
CA TYR A 27 10.83 -3.85 -3.80
C TYR A 27 11.66 -3.14 -4.89
N GLU A 28 12.68 -2.36 -4.48
CA GLU A 28 13.56 -1.59 -5.37
C GLU A 28 12.85 -0.51 -6.19
N GLY A 29 11.67 -0.07 -5.75
CA GLY A 29 10.85 0.91 -6.45
C GLY A 29 10.07 0.28 -7.60
N HIS A 30 9.59 -0.94 -7.42
CA HIS A 30 8.66 -1.61 -8.34
C HIS A 30 7.20 -1.13 -8.15
N ASP A 31 6.97 -0.08 -7.38
CA ASP A 31 5.65 0.50 -7.12
C ASP A 31 5.35 1.75 -8.00
N VAL A 32 4.13 2.28 -7.91
CA VAL A 32 3.69 3.44 -8.71
C VAL A 32 4.08 4.80 -8.12
N ALA A 33 4.48 4.87 -6.85
CA ALA A 33 4.84 6.11 -6.15
C ALA A 33 6.34 6.44 -6.25
N PHE A 34 7.21 5.43 -6.21
CA PHE A 34 8.67 5.60 -6.14
C PHE A 34 9.42 5.11 -7.38
N ALA A 35 8.80 4.37 -8.30
CA ALA A 35 9.47 3.98 -9.54
C ALA A 35 9.89 5.20 -10.37
N PRO A 36 11.06 5.14 -11.04
CA PRO A 36 11.44 6.15 -12.01
C PRO A 36 10.45 6.18 -13.18
N TYR A 37 10.26 7.36 -13.76
CA TYR A 37 9.35 7.51 -14.89
C TYR A 37 9.89 6.74 -16.10
N GLY A 38 9.07 5.89 -16.71
CA GLY A 38 9.45 5.05 -17.83
C GLY A 38 8.30 4.23 -18.37
N ASP A 39 8.60 3.26 -19.25
CA ASP A 39 7.60 2.34 -19.79
C ASP A 39 6.96 1.49 -18.70
N TYR A 40 7.76 0.92 -17.79
CA TYR A 40 7.29 0.14 -16.64
C TYR A 40 6.28 0.92 -15.80
N TRP A 41 6.67 2.09 -15.30
CA TRP A 41 5.80 2.93 -14.48
C TRP A 41 4.50 3.30 -15.18
N ARG A 42 4.53 3.61 -16.49
CA ARG A 42 3.31 3.91 -17.26
C ARG A 42 2.38 2.70 -17.33
N LYS A 43 2.92 1.49 -17.51
CA LYS A 43 2.13 0.24 -17.56
C LYS A 43 1.53 -0.09 -16.19
N VAL A 44 2.31 -0.02 -15.12
CA VAL A 44 1.84 -0.24 -13.74
C VAL A 44 0.80 0.81 -13.33
N ARG A 45 1.03 2.09 -13.63
CA ARG A 45 0.04 3.15 -13.40
C ARG A 45 -1.27 2.88 -14.15
N LYS A 46 -1.20 2.37 -15.38
CA LYS A 46 -2.39 2.00 -16.16
C LYS A 46 -3.17 0.88 -15.47
N ILE A 47 -2.49 -0.14 -14.93
CA ILE A 47 -3.13 -1.20 -14.13
C ILE A 47 -3.85 -0.59 -12.93
N CYS A 48 -3.18 0.24 -12.13
CA CYS A 48 -3.81 0.87 -10.96
C CYS A 48 -5.06 1.67 -11.34
N VAL A 49 -4.98 2.50 -12.37
CA VAL A 49 -6.09 3.40 -12.77
C VAL A 49 -7.26 2.64 -13.38
N LEU A 50 -7.00 1.66 -14.26
CA LEU A 50 -8.05 0.98 -15.01
C LEU A 50 -8.64 -0.21 -14.24
N GLU A 51 -7.81 -0.96 -13.53
CA GLU A 51 -8.22 -2.26 -12.96
C GLU A 51 -8.52 -2.19 -11.46
N LEU A 52 -7.85 -1.29 -10.72
CA LEU A 52 -8.02 -1.16 -9.27
C LEU A 52 -8.90 0.03 -8.88
N LEU A 53 -8.65 1.18 -9.49
CA LEU A 53 -9.24 2.48 -9.12
C LEU A 53 -10.30 2.97 -10.12
N SER A 54 -10.79 2.10 -11.01
CA SER A 54 -11.86 2.49 -11.94
C SER A 54 -13.18 2.72 -11.21
N LEU A 55 -14.05 3.54 -11.81
CA LEU A 55 -15.36 3.87 -11.23
C LEU A 55 -16.17 2.61 -10.87
N LYS A 56 -16.13 1.60 -11.74
CA LYS A 56 -16.80 0.31 -11.52
C LYS A 56 -16.28 -0.38 -10.26
N ARG A 57 -14.96 -0.37 -10.03
CA ARG A 57 -14.33 -0.97 -8.85
C ARG A 57 -14.64 -0.18 -7.60
N VAL A 58 -14.52 1.14 -7.65
CA VAL A 58 -14.89 2.02 -6.52
C VAL A 58 -16.34 1.82 -6.08
N GLN A 59 -17.25 1.59 -7.04
CA GLN A 59 -18.65 1.21 -6.76
C GLN A 59 -18.77 -0.21 -6.20
N GLN A 60 -18.01 -1.18 -6.72
CA GLN A 60 -17.99 -2.54 -6.18
C GLN A 60 -17.57 -2.56 -4.70
N PHE A 61 -16.61 -1.73 -4.29
CA PHE A 61 -16.15 -1.60 -2.90
C PHE A 61 -17.04 -0.69 -2.03
N GLN A 62 -18.23 -0.28 -2.51
CA GLN A 62 -19.16 0.52 -1.72
C GLN A 62 -19.60 -0.19 -0.43
N TYR A 63 -19.69 -1.53 -0.43
CA TYR A 63 -20.07 -2.30 0.75
C TYR A 63 -19.15 -2.01 1.94
N ALA A 64 -17.83 -1.99 1.72
CA ALA A 64 -16.86 -1.73 2.78
C ALA A 64 -17.07 -0.34 3.38
N ARG A 65 -17.29 0.69 2.54
CA ARG A 65 -17.55 2.05 3.03
C ARG A 65 -18.84 2.14 3.84
N VAL A 66 -19.91 1.49 3.39
CA VAL A 66 -21.21 1.51 4.08
C VAL A 66 -21.13 0.79 5.42
N GLU A 67 -20.51 -0.39 5.44
CA GLU A 67 -20.35 -1.19 6.66
C GLU A 67 -19.45 -0.48 7.68
N GLU A 68 -18.25 -0.01 7.29
CA GLU A 68 -17.35 0.67 8.23
C GLU A 68 -17.92 2.02 8.72
N ALA A 69 -18.66 2.75 7.88
CA ALA A 69 -19.31 3.99 8.29
C ALA A 69 -20.46 3.74 9.28
N ALA A 70 -21.20 2.64 9.12
CA ALA A 70 -22.23 2.25 10.08
C ALA A 70 -21.61 1.92 11.44
N GLU A 71 -20.52 1.13 11.46
CA GLU A 71 -19.79 0.80 12.69
C GLU A 71 -19.20 2.06 13.37
N MET A 72 -18.69 3.02 12.59
CA MET A 72 -18.24 4.30 13.13
C MET A 72 -19.38 5.05 13.83
N VAL A 73 -20.55 5.14 13.18
CA VAL A 73 -21.72 5.84 13.74
C VAL A 73 -22.21 5.14 15.01
N GLU A 74 -22.21 3.81 15.05
CA GLU A 74 -22.57 3.04 16.23
C GLU A 74 -21.62 3.30 17.41
N LYS A 75 -20.31 3.35 17.16
CA LYS A 75 -19.29 3.71 18.17
C LYS A 75 -19.53 5.12 18.73
N ILE A 76 -19.83 6.08 17.86
CA ILE A 76 -20.15 7.46 18.27
C ILE A 76 -21.42 7.49 19.11
N GLN A 77 -22.49 6.80 18.69
CA GLN A 77 -23.75 6.73 19.44
C GLN A 77 -23.53 6.13 20.84
N THR A 78 -22.76 5.05 20.93
CA THR A 78 -22.43 4.39 22.20
C THR A 78 -21.64 5.32 23.14
N ALA A 79 -20.67 6.06 22.60
CA ALA A 79 -19.91 7.06 23.36
C ALA A 79 -20.82 8.20 23.85
N CYS A 80 -21.74 8.68 23.00
CA CYS A 80 -22.71 9.71 23.39
C CYS A 80 -23.64 9.23 24.51
N LEU A 81 -24.13 7.97 24.44
CA LEU A 81 -25.00 7.39 25.46
C LEU A 81 -24.29 7.17 26.81
N SER A 82 -22.97 6.94 26.78
CA SER A 82 -22.14 6.74 27.97
C SER A 82 -21.47 8.02 28.48
N GLU A 83 -21.75 9.17 27.84
CA GLU A 83 -21.11 10.47 28.11
C GLU A 83 -19.57 10.40 28.10
N SER A 84 -19.01 9.47 27.33
CA SER A 84 -17.56 9.27 27.21
C SER A 84 -16.98 10.19 26.13
N PRO A 85 -15.82 10.83 26.37
CA PRO A 85 -15.08 11.49 25.30
C PRO A 85 -14.61 10.44 24.27
N ILE A 86 -14.57 10.82 23.00
CA ILE A 86 -14.08 10.00 21.89
C ILE A 86 -13.06 10.78 21.06
N ASP A 87 -11.95 10.13 20.69
CA ASP A 87 -11.01 10.70 19.73
C ASP A 87 -11.52 10.42 18.31
N LEU A 88 -12.08 11.44 17.67
CA LEU A 88 -12.56 11.35 16.30
C LEU A 88 -11.41 11.13 15.30
N SER A 89 -10.20 11.58 15.60
CA SER A 89 -9.05 11.42 14.70
C SER A 89 -8.66 9.94 14.62
N GLU A 90 -8.54 9.28 15.78
CA GLU A 90 -8.26 7.84 15.85
C GLU A 90 -9.37 7.03 15.18
N LEU A 91 -10.63 7.38 15.44
CA LEU A 91 -11.77 6.69 14.85
C LEU A 91 -11.81 6.83 13.31
N LEU A 92 -11.55 8.02 12.77
CA LEU A 92 -11.50 8.26 11.33
C LEU A 92 -10.34 7.52 10.66
N ILE A 93 -9.17 7.49 11.31
CA ILE A 93 -8.00 6.75 10.83
C ILE A 93 -8.32 5.25 10.80
N LEU A 94 -8.89 4.71 11.88
CA LEU A 94 -9.27 3.30 11.98
C LEU A 94 -10.26 2.91 10.88
N THR A 95 -11.35 3.67 10.71
CA THR A 95 -12.33 3.39 9.66
C THR A 95 -11.74 3.50 8.27
N SER A 96 -10.91 4.51 8.00
CA SER A 96 -10.26 4.66 6.69
C SER A 96 -9.34 3.48 6.39
N ASN A 97 -8.56 3.04 7.39
CA ASN A 97 -7.71 1.87 7.28
C ASN A 97 -8.52 0.60 7.03
N ASN A 98 -9.61 0.38 7.77
CA ASN A 98 -10.47 -0.79 7.55
C ASN A 98 -11.06 -0.81 6.13
N ILE A 99 -11.54 0.33 5.63
CA ILE A 99 -12.05 0.44 4.26
C ILE A 99 -10.97 0.04 3.26
N MET A 100 -9.75 0.56 3.42
CA MET A 100 -8.62 0.24 2.54
C MET A 100 -8.26 -1.24 2.62
N CYS A 101 -8.11 -1.80 3.83
CA CYS A 101 -7.70 -3.19 4.03
C CYS A 101 -8.74 -4.16 3.48
N ARG A 102 -10.03 -3.89 3.67
CA ARG A 102 -11.11 -4.71 3.09
C ARG A 102 -11.17 -4.62 1.57
N SER A 103 -10.80 -3.47 0.99
CA SER A 103 -10.81 -3.29 -0.46
C SER A 103 -9.57 -3.89 -1.12
N ILE A 104 -8.42 -3.82 -0.43
CA ILE A 104 -7.12 -4.22 -0.97
C ILE A 104 -6.83 -5.68 -0.66
N LEU A 105 -7.04 -6.12 0.58
CA LEU A 105 -6.63 -7.43 1.11
C LEU A 105 -7.82 -8.38 1.35
N GLY A 106 -9.05 -7.94 1.09
CA GLY A 106 -10.26 -8.75 1.29
C GLY A 106 -10.75 -8.86 2.74
N GLN A 107 -9.93 -8.45 3.71
CA GLN A 107 -10.22 -8.62 5.14
C GLN A 107 -10.00 -7.34 5.97
N LYS A 108 -10.68 -7.26 7.12
CA LYS A 108 -10.34 -6.28 8.15
C LYS A 108 -9.02 -6.69 8.81
N PHE A 109 -8.29 -5.71 9.34
CA PHE A 109 -7.36 -6.02 10.41
C PHE A 109 -8.14 -5.99 11.71
N ASP A 110 -8.49 -7.17 12.20
CA ASP A 110 -9.06 -7.30 13.54
C ASP A 110 -7.94 -7.32 14.57
N ASP A 111 -8.19 -6.70 15.72
CA ASP A 111 -7.20 -6.49 16.78
C ASP A 111 -6.87 -7.80 17.53
N GLU A 112 -7.62 -8.88 17.28
CA GLU A 112 -7.46 -10.17 17.97
C GLU A 112 -6.09 -10.86 17.69
N ASP A 113 -5.45 -10.57 16.55
CA ASP A 113 -4.07 -10.99 16.23
C ASP A 113 -3.08 -9.77 16.11
N GLY A 114 -3.54 -8.55 16.43
CA GLY A 114 -3.35 -7.39 15.55
C GLY A 114 -2.41 -6.23 15.94
N SER A 115 -1.54 -6.31 16.96
CA SER A 115 -0.63 -5.19 17.29
C SER A 115 0.45 -4.97 16.22
N TRP A 116 0.99 -6.04 15.63
CA TRP A 116 2.22 -5.95 14.85
C TRP A 116 2.05 -5.19 13.53
N PHE A 117 0.93 -5.38 12.81
CA PHE A 117 0.75 -4.82 11.47
C PHE A 117 0.60 -3.30 11.55
N GLY A 118 -0.29 -2.81 12.41
CA GLY A 118 -0.50 -1.37 12.61
C GLY A 118 0.75 -0.66 13.12
N GLU A 119 1.47 -1.26 14.07
CA GLU A 119 2.73 -0.72 14.59
C GLU A 119 3.83 -0.71 13.52
N THR A 120 4.03 -1.84 12.83
CA THR A 120 5.06 -1.98 11.78
C THR A 120 4.73 -1.10 10.57
N ALA A 121 3.45 -0.87 10.28
CA ALA A 121 2.98 0.06 9.25
C ALA A 121 3.28 1.53 9.59
N LYS A 122 3.01 1.94 10.83
CA LYS A 122 3.38 3.27 11.32
C LYS A 122 4.89 3.44 11.25
N GLU A 123 5.64 2.42 11.68
CA GLU A 123 7.09 2.42 11.61
C GLU A 123 7.59 2.53 10.16
N LEU A 124 7.02 1.77 9.23
CA LEU A 124 7.30 1.87 7.79
C LEU A 124 7.12 3.31 7.29
N MET A 125 5.99 3.96 7.61
CA MET A 125 5.73 5.34 7.19
C MET A 125 6.73 6.34 7.76
N VAL A 126 7.15 6.16 9.02
CA VAL A 126 8.20 6.97 9.62
C VAL A 126 9.54 6.76 8.91
N GLN A 127 9.89 5.51 8.58
CA GLN A 127 11.15 5.19 7.94
C GLN A 127 11.23 5.67 6.48
N VAL A 128 10.12 5.66 5.74
CA VAL A 128 10.02 6.19 4.37
C VAL A 128 10.39 7.68 4.30
N MET A 129 10.00 8.45 5.33
CA MET A 129 10.30 9.89 5.42
C MET A 129 11.59 10.19 6.20
N SER A 130 12.26 9.16 6.72
CA SER A 130 13.43 9.35 7.58
C SER A 130 14.67 9.71 6.78
N PHE A 131 15.55 10.49 7.42
CA PHE A 131 16.81 10.92 6.83
C PHE A 131 17.76 9.73 6.59
N SER A 132 18.35 9.67 5.39
CA SER A 132 19.45 8.77 5.03
C SER A 132 20.71 9.57 4.68
N PHE A 133 21.85 9.14 5.22
CA PHE A 133 23.15 9.71 4.85
C PHE A 133 23.49 9.40 3.39
N GLY A 134 23.14 8.21 2.93
CA GLY A 134 23.36 7.75 1.56
C GLY A 134 22.60 8.54 0.50
N ASP A 135 21.41 9.05 0.84
CA ASP A 135 20.56 9.83 -0.06
C ASP A 135 21.08 11.28 -0.20
N MET A 136 21.60 11.87 0.87
CA MET A 136 22.12 13.25 0.89
C MET A 136 23.60 13.34 0.51
N PHE A 137 24.40 12.37 0.93
CA PHE A 137 25.85 12.35 0.77
C PHE A 137 26.28 10.95 0.29
N PRO A 138 26.32 10.71 -1.03
CA PRO A 138 26.55 9.38 -1.60
C PRO A 138 27.82 8.66 -1.09
N ALA A 139 28.88 9.42 -0.78
CA ALA A 139 30.13 8.87 -0.25
C ALA A 139 30.01 8.30 1.20
N SER A 140 28.95 8.68 1.93
CA SER A 140 28.72 8.28 3.33
C SER A 140 27.64 7.22 3.53
N ARG A 141 27.26 6.49 2.47
CA ARG A 141 26.30 5.37 2.54
C ARG A 141 26.62 4.34 3.63
N TRP A 142 27.90 4.13 3.92
CA TRP A 142 28.34 3.19 4.96
C TRP A 142 27.87 3.57 6.37
N ILE A 143 27.59 4.86 6.63
CA ILE A 143 27.06 5.34 7.92
C ILE A 143 25.67 4.77 8.18
N ASP A 144 24.83 4.67 7.15
CA ASP A 144 23.49 4.08 7.27
C ASP A 144 23.54 2.60 7.67
N SER A 145 24.53 1.87 7.15
CA SER A 145 24.78 0.49 7.57
C SER A 145 25.32 0.42 9.01
N LEU A 146 26.26 1.30 9.36
CA LEU A 146 26.90 1.34 10.69
C LEU A 146 25.89 1.65 11.81
N ARG A 147 24.97 2.59 11.58
CA ARG A 147 23.93 2.95 12.57
C ARG A 147 22.77 1.96 12.64
N GLY A 148 22.80 0.89 11.83
CA GLY A 148 21.75 -0.13 11.80
C GLY A 148 20.49 0.26 11.02
N TYR A 149 20.47 1.40 10.32
CA TYR A 149 19.31 1.87 9.57
C TYR A 149 18.91 0.89 8.46
N ILE A 150 19.89 0.40 7.68
CA ILE A 150 19.64 -0.59 6.62
C ILE A 150 19.11 -1.90 7.18
N ALA A 151 19.65 -2.37 8.32
CA ALA A 151 19.20 -3.60 8.96
C ALA A 151 17.76 -3.47 9.46
N HIS A 152 17.42 -2.30 10.00
CA HIS A 152 16.08 -1.97 10.46
C HIS A 152 15.06 -1.96 9.31
N LEU A 153 15.36 -1.29 8.19
CA LEU A 153 14.52 -1.31 6.99
C LEU A 153 14.28 -2.73 6.47
N LYS A 154 15.31 -3.57 6.44
CA LYS A 154 15.20 -4.98 6.02
C LYS A 154 14.34 -5.81 6.97
N ALA A 155 14.34 -5.51 8.26
CA ALA A 155 13.49 -6.19 9.23
C ALA A 155 12.00 -5.86 8.98
N ILE A 156 11.68 -4.59 8.74
CA ILE A 156 10.33 -4.14 8.37
C ILE A 156 9.91 -4.80 7.05
N PHE A 157 10.74 -4.71 6.02
CA PHE A 157 10.50 -5.34 4.72
C PHE A 157 10.20 -6.84 4.88
N SER A 158 11.01 -7.58 5.63
CA SER A 158 10.82 -9.03 5.78
C SER A 158 9.50 -9.39 6.49
N ARG A 159 8.98 -8.54 7.38
CA ARG A 159 7.67 -8.76 8.01
C ARG A 159 6.53 -8.61 7.00
N PHE A 160 6.53 -7.51 6.26
CA PHE A 160 5.53 -7.28 5.21
C PHE A 160 5.63 -8.30 4.09
N ASP A 161 6.83 -8.67 3.67
CA ASP A 161 7.05 -9.62 2.59
C ASP A 161 6.45 -11.00 2.91
N LYS A 162 6.68 -11.49 4.13
CA LYS A 162 6.08 -12.73 4.64
C LYS A 162 4.57 -12.64 4.74
N PHE A 163 4.05 -11.50 5.21
CA PHE A 163 2.62 -11.27 5.30
C PHE A 163 1.96 -11.32 3.91
N TYR A 164 2.52 -10.63 2.92
CA TYR A 164 1.97 -10.67 1.57
C TYR A 164 2.12 -12.05 0.92
N ASP A 165 3.19 -12.80 1.21
CA ASP A 165 3.30 -14.19 0.76
C ASP A 165 2.16 -15.06 1.27
N GLN A 166 1.89 -15.01 2.57
CA GLN A 166 0.79 -15.74 3.19
C GLN A 166 -0.56 -15.33 2.59
N LEU A 167 -0.81 -14.03 2.50
CA LEU A 167 -2.04 -13.48 1.94
C LEU A 167 -2.26 -13.94 0.49
N ILE A 168 -1.22 -13.89 -0.34
CA ILE A 168 -1.30 -14.33 -1.75
C ILE A 168 -1.63 -15.83 -1.83
N ASP A 169 -1.00 -16.64 -0.99
CA ASP A 169 -1.22 -18.09 -0.99
C ASP A 169 -2.62 -18.46 -0.49
N GLU A 170 -3.16 -17.71 0.48
CA GLU A 170 -4.56 -17.81 0.93
C GLU A 170 -5.55 -17.49 -0.19
N HIS A 171 -5.35 -16.39 -0.92
CA HIS A 171 -6.22 -16.02 -2.05
C HIS A 171 -6.17 -17.04 -3.18
N LYS A 172 -4.97 -17.54 -3.52
CA LYS A 172 -4.81 -18.63 -4.51
C LYS A 172 -5.52 -19.91 -4.09
N THR A 173 -5.54 -20.22 -2.80
CA THR A 173 -6.23 -21.40 -2.27
C THR A 173 -7.74 -21.21 -2.32
N ALA A 174 -8.24 -20.04 -1.91
CA ALA A 174 -9.65 -19.71 -1.96
C ALA A 174 -10.23 -19.72 -3.39
N ASP A 175 -9.46 -19.24 -4.38
CA ASP A 175 -9.85 -19.26 -5.79
C ASP A 175 -9.98 -20.71 -6.33
N ARG A 176 -9.02 -21.58 -6.01
CA ARG A 176 -9.07 -23.01 -6.37
C ARG A 176 -10.27 -23.73 -5.76
N GLU A 177 -10.69 -23.33 -4.56
CA GLU A 177 -11.83 -23.89 -3.85
C GLU A 177 -13.17 -23.27 -4.27
N GLY A 178 -13.16 -22.29 -5.18
CA GLY A 178 -14.37 -21.57 -5.61
C GLY A 178 -15.02 -20.74 -4.51
N LYS A 179 -14.25 -20.37 -3.47
CA LYS A 179 -14.72 -19.59 -2.31
C LYS A 179 -14.64 -18.08 -2.51
N THR A 180 -14.12 -17.62 -3.65
CA THR A 180 -13.98 -16.18 -3.97
C THR A 180 -15.35 -15.58 -4.31
N ILE A 181 -16.01 -14.99 -3.31
CA ILE A 181 -17.34 -14.37 -3.49
C ILE A 181 -17.23 -12.92 -4.01
N LYS A 182 -16.24 -12.16 -3.53
CA LYS A 182 -16.03 -10.75 -3.90
C LYS A 182 -14.55 -10.54 -4.19
N LYS A 183 -14.23 -10.13 -5.43
CA LYS A 183 -12.84 -9.85 -5.82
C LYS A 183 -12.33 -8.55 -5.22
N ASP A 184 -11.25 -8.63 -4.45
CA ASP A 184 -10.45 -7.51 -3.95
C ASP A 184 -9.24 -7.21 -4.87
N PHE A 185 -8.33 -6.33 -4.44
CA PHE A 185 -7.16 -6.00 -5.26
C PHE A 185 -6.20 -7.17 -5.41
N VAL A 186 -6.03 -8.03 -4.39
CA VAL A 186 -5.17 -9.22 -4.51
C VAL A 186 -5.69 -10.12 -5.63
N ASP A 187 -7.00 -10.42 -5.63
CA ASP A 187 -7.63 -11.25 -6.67
C ASP A 187 -7.48 -10.64 -8.06
N ILE A 188 -7.67 -9.32 -8.18
CA ILE A 188 -7.56 -8.61 -9.46
C ILE A 188 -6.12 -8.66 -9.98
N LEU A 189 -5.13 -8.39 -9.11
CA LEU A 189 -3.72 -8.41 -9.49
C LEU A 189 -3.23 -9.82 -9.82
N LEU A 190 -3.71 -10.85 -9.09
CA LEU A 190 -3.43 -12.25 -9.41
C LEU A 190 -4.02 -12.65 -10.76
N GLN A 191 -5.24 -12.20 -11.07
CA GLN A 191 -5.83 -12.43 -12.38
C GLN A 191 -4.98 -11.80 -13.49
N ILE A 192 -4.55 -10.55 -13.29
CA ILE A 192 -3.69 -9.82 -14.24
C ILE A 192 -2.33 -10.50 -14.42
N GLN A 193 -1.74 -11.03 -13.34
CA GLN A 193 -0.49 -11.78 -13.40
C GLN A 193 -0.63 -13.07 -14.24
N ASN A 194 -1.78 -13.73 -14.18
CA ASN A 194 -2.04 -14.96 -14.93
C ASN A 194 -2.47 -14.69 -16.38
N ASP A 195 -3.01 -13.50 -16.68
CA ASP A 195 -3.39 -13.11 -18.03
C ASP A 195 -2.13 -12.79 -18.86
N CYS A 196 -1.86 -13.61 -19.89
CA CYS A 196 -0.76 -13.40 -20.84
C CYS A 196 -0.92 -12.15 -21.74
N ALA A 197 -1.87 -11.25 -21.43
CA ALA A 197 -2.21 -10.08 -22.24
C ALA A 197 -1.34 -8.85 -21.93
N LEU A 198 -0.45 -8.92 -20.93
CA LEU A 198 0.47 -7.84 -20.61
C LEU A 198 1.68 -7.87 -21.55
N ASP A 199 1.99 -6.71 -22.14
CA ASP A 199 3.22 -6.50 -22.93
C ASP A 199 4.49 -6.41 -22.05
N PHE A 200 4.47 -6.93 -20.83
CA PHE A 200 5.60 -7.02 -19.90
C PHE A 200 5.33 -8.06 -18.81
N GLU A 201 6.40 -8.57 -18.22
CA GLU A 201 6.33 -9.51 -17.10
C GLU A 201 5.92 -8.76 -15.83
N PHE A 202 4.77 -9.13 -15.26
CA PHE A 202 4.27 -8.60 -13.99
C PHE A 202 4.57 -9.60 -12.87
N THR A 203 5.62 -9.33 -12.11
CA THR A 203 6.18 -10.30 -11.16
C THR A 203 5.38 -10.34 -9.85
N LYS A 204 5.73 -11.30 -8.98
CA LYS A 204 5.19 -11.34 -7.62
C LYS A 204 5.66 -10.13 -6.80
N GLU A 205 6.88 -9.63 -7.01
CA GLU A 205 7.34 -8.40 -6.36
C GLU A 205 6.50 -7.20 -6.79
N ASP A 206 6.18 -7.06 -8.08
CA ASP A 206 5.35 -5.95 -8.58
C ASP A 206 3.96 -5.95 -7.92
N LEU A 207 3.35 -7.14 -7.79
CA LEU A 207 2.08 -7.31 -7.09
C LEU A 207 2.19 -6.86 -5.62
N LYS A 208 3.19 -7.33 -4.89
CA LYS A 208 3.39 -6.97 -3.47
C LYS A 208 3.67 -5.46 -3.32
N ALA A 209 4.50 -4.89 -4.20
CA ALA A 209 4.79 -3.47 -4.24
C ALA A 209 3.51 -2.63 -4.47
N LEU A 210 2.63 -3.09 -5.35
CA LEU A 210 1.33 -2.46 -5.60
C LEU A 210 0.37 -2.56 -4.42
N LEU A 211 0.29 -3.70 -3.73
CA LEU A 211 -0.51 -3.82 -2.52
C LEU A 211 -0.01 -2.86 -1.43
N GLN A 212 1.32 -2.80 -1.24
CA GLN A 212 1.92 -1.95 -0.23
C GLN A 212 1.71 -0.46 -0.50
N VAL A 213 1.90 0.00 -1.74
CA VAL A 213 1.69 1.42 -2.07
C VAL A 213 0.22 1.82 -2.03
N CYS A 214 -0.71 0.89 -2.28
CA CYS A 214 -2.15 1.17 -2.17
C CYS A 214 -2.62 1.23 -0.72
N LEU A 215 -2.03 0.43 0.18
CA LEU A 215 -2.36 0.45 1.62
C LEU A 215 -1.84 1.71 2.31
N TYR A 216 -0.72 2.25 1.82
CA TYR A 216 -0.04 3.40 2.41
C TYR A 216 0.15 4.50 1.36
N PRO A 217 -0.94 5.17 0.93
CA PRO A 217 -0.82 6.28 0.01
C PRO A 217 0.05 7.36 0.68
N THR A 218 1.18 7.66 0.07
CA THR A 218 2.01 8.78 0.47
C THR A 218 1.24 10.08 0.20
N PRO A 219 1.25 11.04 1.15
CA PRO A 219 0.57 12.33 0.98
C PRO A 219 1.19 13.19 -0.14
#